data_AF-A0A8B9HP38-F1
#
_entry.id   AF-A0A8B9HP38-F1
#
_cell.length_a   1.000
_cell.length_b   1.000
_cell.length_c   1.000
_cell.angle_alpha   90.00
_cell.angle_beta   90.00
_cell.angle_gamma   90.00
#
_symmetry.space_group_name_H-M   'P 1'
#
loop_
_entity.id
_entity.type
_entity.pdbx_description
1 polymer ?
#
loop_
_entity_poly.entity_id
_entity_poly.type
_entity_poly.pdbx_seq_one_letter_code
_entity_poly.pdbx_strand_id
1 'polypeptide(L)'
;MSSKKQPSCDDRFTKITKDPRFWEIPDVEKKVRIDKRFQSMFHDERFKLKYTVDKRGRPVSHTSTEDLKRFYKVSDSEQSDGGEEEQEEKEKEKEKEKKKKTKGKKGVEEDYITINYMICSTIMWI
;
A
#
# COMPACT_ATOMS: atom_id res chain seq x y z
N MET A 1 -9.82 -2.51 -13.63
CA MET A 1 -8.71 -2.34 -14.58
C MET A 1 -8.40 -0.85 -14.71
N SER A 2 -7.61 -0.30 -13.79
CA SER A 2 -7.20 1.12 -13.86
C SER A 2 -5.91 1.21 -14.65
N SER A 3 -5.99 1.72 -15.87
CA SER A 3 -4.83 2.02 -16.70
C SER A 3 -3.95 3.03 -15.96
N LYS A 4 -2.71 2.67 -15.68
CA LYS A 4 -1.71 3.58 -15.10
C LYS A 4 -1.47 4.71 -16.11
N LYS A 5 -2.16 5.84 -15.93
CA LYS A 5 -1.96 7.05 -16.73
C LYS A 5 -0.50 7.45 -16.53
N GLN A 6 0.29 7.36 -17.59
CA GLN A 6 1.64 7.91 -17.59
C GLN A 6 1.52 9.40 -17.29
N PRO A 7 2.25 9.94 -16.30
CA PRO A 7 2.27 11.38 -16.10
C PRO A 7 2.76 11.98 -17.41
N SER A 8 1.92 12.86 -17.97
CA SER A 8 2.20 13.61 -19.20
C SER A 8 3.65 14.07 -19.22
N CYS A 9 4.35 13.84 -20.32
CA CYS A 9 5.72 14.28 -20.59
C CYS A 9 5.79 15.82 -20.75
N ASP A 10 5.22 16.53 -19.78
CA ASP A 10 5.18 17.99 -19.71
C ASP A 10 6.18 18.43 -18.65
N ASP A 11 7.18 19.22 -19.07
CA ASP A 11 8.28 19.69 -18.23
C ASP A 11 7.80 20.41 -16.96
N ARG A 12 6.63 21.04 -17.02
CA ARG A 12 6.04 21.79 -15.90
C ARG A 12 5.73 20.91 -14.69
N PHE A 13 5.45 19.62 -14.88
CA PHE A 13 5.02 18.69 -13.83
C PHE A 13 6.09 17.67 -13.43
N THR A 14 7.31 17.79 -13.97
CA THR A 14 8.45 16.90 -13.66
C THR A 14 8.84 16.88 -12.18
N LYS A 15 8.58 17.96 -11.45
CA LYS A 15 8.85 18.07 -10.01
C LYS A 15 7.81 17.31 -9.17
N ILE A 16 6.54 17.29 -9.61
CA ILE A 16 5.44 16.68 -8.85
C ILE A 16 5.58 15.16 -8.77
N THR A 17 6.11 14.52 -9.82
CA THR A 17 6.29 13.06 -9.83
C THR A 17 7.46 12.59 -8.95
N LYS A 18 8.48 13.45 -8.79
CA LYS A 18 9.74 13.12 -8.08
C LYS A 18 9.73 13.50 -6.61
N ASP A 19 9.00 14.57 -6.25
CA ASP A 19 9.00 15.08 -4.88
C ASP A 19 8.03 14.25 -4.00
N PRO A 20 8.53 13.63 -2.91
CA PRO A 20 7.73 12.78 -2.02
C PRO A 20 6.58 13.53 -1.35
N ARG A 21 6.63 14.87 -1.30
CA ARG A 21 5.51 15.69 -0.81
C ARG A 21 4.24 15.52 -1.62
N PHE A 22 4.35 15.24 -2.91
CA PHE A 22 3.20 15.05 -3.80
C PHE A 22 2.83 13.59 -4.01
N TRP A 23 3.47 12.67 -3.28
CA TRP A 23 3.03 11.28 -3.30
C TRP A 23 1.69 11.15 -2.59
N GLU A 24 0.75 10.53 -3.29
CA GLU A 24 -0.53 10.21 -2.70
C GLU A 24 -0.34 9.21 -1.55
N ILE A 25 -1.00 9.47 -0.43
CA ILE A 25 -1.01 8.56 0.72
C ILE A 25 -1.56 7.20 0.24
N PRO A 26 -0.92 6.07 0.58
CA PRO A 26 -1.44 4.75 0.24
C PRO A 26 -2.85 4.52 0.79
N ASP A 27 -3.71 3.83 0.04
CA ASP A 27 -5.10 3.58 0.46
C ASP A 27 -5.20 2.77 1.77
N VAL A 28 -4.17 2.00 2.09
CA VAL A 28 -4.07 1.26 3.36
C VAL A 28 -3.91 2.22 4.56
N GLU A 29 -3.19 3.32 4.38
CA GLU A 29 -2.98 4.32 5.43
C GLU A 29 -4.16 5.29 5.51
N LYS A 30 -4.83 5.54 4.37
CA LYS A 30 -6.04 6.37 4.33
C LYS A 30 -7.23 5.76 5.09
N LYS A 31 -7.29 4.43 5.20
CA LYS A 31 -8.43 3.73 5.82
C LYS A 31 -8.31 3.66 7.35
N VAL A 32 -9.42 3.91 8.03
CA VAL A 32 -9.57 3.86 9.48
C VAL A 32 -9.90 2.42 9.93
N ARG A 33 -9.34 1.99 11.08
CA ARG A 33 -9.69 0.70 11.71
C ARG A 33 -11.08 0.75 12.30
N ILE A 34 -11.81 -0.36 12.21
CA ILE A 34 -13.19 -0.46 12.69
C ILE A 34 -13.18 -0.97 14.12
N ASP A 35 -13.91 -0.29 15.00
CA ASP A 35 -14.18 -0.75 16.37
C ASP A 35 -15.33 -1.79 16.33
N LYS A 36 -15.33 -2.74 17.26
CA LYS A 36 -16.27 -3.87 17.35
C LYS A 36 -17.73 -3.41 17.29
N ARG A 37 -18.03 -2.25 17.88
CA ARG A 37 -19.37 -1.63 17.89
C ARG A 37 -19.93 -1.31 16.51
N PHE A 38 -19.07 -1.12 15.51
CA PHE A 38 -19.46 -0.65 14.17
C PHE A 38 -19.37 -1.73 13.10
N GLN A 39 -19.03 -2.97 13.46
CA GLN A 39 -18.97 -4.08 12.50
C GLN A 39 -20.35 -4.39 11.89
N SER A 40 -21.44 -4.21 12.64
CA SER A 40 -22.79 -4.48 12.13
C SER A 40 -23.23 -3.53 11.02
N MET A 41 -22.58 -2.36 10.86
CA MET A 41 -22.95 -1.34 9.87
C MET A 41 -22.89 -1.83 8.41
N PHE A 42 -22.10 -2.86 8.12
CA PHE A 42 -22.00 -3.44 6.78
C PHE A 42 -23.15 -4.40 6.45
N HIS A 43 -23.73 -5.01 7.48
CA HIS A 43 -24.72 -6.09 7.33
C HIS A 43 -26.14 -5.60 7.58
N ASP A 44 -26.31 -4.71 8.56
CA ASP A 44 -27.60 -4.17 8.97
C ASP A 44 -28.24 -3.32 7.86
N GLU A 45 -29.49 -3.63 7.51
CA GLU A 45 -30.25 -2.90 6.49
C GLU A 45 -30.52 -1.44 6.88
N ARG A 46 -30.52 -1.16 8.19
CA ARG A 46 -30.66 0.19 8.76
C ARG A 46 -29.62 1.17 8.22
N PHE A 47 -28.44 0.68 7.83
CA PHE A 47 -27.35 1.50 7.30
C PHE A 47 -27.20 1.39 5.78
N LYS A 48 -27.99 0.54 5.10
CA LYS A 48 -27.98 0.34 3.64
C LYS A 48 -28.96 1.30 2.97
N LEU A 49 -28.60 2.58 2.95
CA LEU A 49 -29.36 3.64 2.29
C LEU A 49 -28.82 3.88 0.88
N LYS A 50 -29.73 3.95 -0.10
CA LYS A 50 -29.43 4.32 -1.48
C LYS A 50 -30.02 5.70 -1.75
N TYR A 51 -29.15 6.67 -2.02
CA TYR A 51 -29.57 7.99 -2.47
C TYR A 51 -29.39 8.06 -3.98
N THR A 52 -30.45 8.38 -4.70
CA THR A 52 -30.40 8.52 -6.17
C THR A 52 -29.98 9.93 -6.59
N VAL A 53 -30.14 10.91 -5.71
CA VAL A 53 -29.85 12.33 -5.96
C VAL A 53 -29.03 12.93 -4.82
N ASP A 54 -27.98 13.66 -5.19
CA ASP A 54 -27.16 14.45 -4.25
C ASP A 54 -27.92 15.71 -3.80
N LYS A 55 -27.45 16.40 -2.75
CA LYS A 55 -27.96 17.70 -2.28
C LYS A 55 -27.99 18.77 -3.38
N ARG A 56 -27.17 18.61 -4.42
CA ARG A 56 -27.12 19.48 -5.62
C ARG A 56 -28.05 19.04 -6.75
N GLY A 57 -28.88 18.02 -6.53
CA GLY A 57 -29.83 17.49 -7.53
C GLY A 57 -29.20 16.67 -8.65
N ARG A 58 -27.89 16.43 -8.63
CA ARG A 58 -27.24 15.55 -9.61
C ARG A 58 -27.63 14.09 -9.33
N PRO A 59 -28.01 13.30 -10.34
CA PRO A 59 -28.21 11.87 -10.16
C PRO A 59 -26.87 11.21 -9.87
N VAL A 60 -26.81 10.44 -8.78
CA VAL A 60 -25.60 9.78 -8.29
C VAL A 60 -25.95 8.33 -7.97
N SER A 61 -25.05 7.40 -8.32
CA SER A 61 -25.23 5.96 -8.12
C SER A 61 -24.41 5.40 -6.95
N HIS A 62 -24.10 6.23 -5.94
CA HIS A 62 -23.33 5.81 -4.78
C HIS A 62 -24.24 5.17 -3.73
N THR A 63 -23.78 4.05 -3.17
CA THR A 63 -24.47 3.37 -2.08
C THR A 63 -23.71 3.59 -0.78
N SER A 64 -24.42 3.69 0.35
CA SER A 64 -23.79 3.86 1.66
C SER A 64 -22.75 2.78 1.97
N THR A 65 -22.99 1.56 1.50
CA THR A 65 -22.06 0.42 1.64
C THR A 65 -20.76 0.59 0.86
N GLU A 66 -20.79 1.30 -0.27
CA GLU A 66 -19.61 1.60 -1.07
C GLU A 66 -18.74 2.63 -0.33
N ASP A 67 -19.37 3.67 0.23
CA ASP A 67 -18.67 4.72 0.97
C ASP A 67 -18.05 4.17 2.27
N LEU A 68 -18.75 3.32 3.01
CA LEU A 68 -18.20 2.67 4.21
C LEU A 68 -16.93 1.84 3.87
N LYS A 69 -16.90 1.16 2.72
CA LYS A 69 -15.73 0.38 2.27
C LYS A 69 -14.54 1.26 1.86
N ARG A 70 -14.78 2.53 1.49
CA ARG A 70 -13.72 3.49 1.13
C ARG A 70 -13.00 3.99 2.38
N PHE A 71 -13.73 4.28 3.44
CA PHE A 71 -13.17 4.88 4.66
C PHE A 71 -12.61 3.87 5.64
N TYR A 72 -13.12 2.64 5.66
CA TYR A 72 -12.79 1.67 6.70
C TYR A 72 -12.01 0.45 6.19
N LYS A 73 -11.14 -0.07 7.05
CA LYS A 73 -10.48 -1.37 6.85
C LYS A 73 -11.46 -2.48 7.22
N VAL A 74 -12.03 -3.11 6.21
CA VAL A 74 -12.83 -4.33 6.38
C VAL A 74 -11.87 -5.51 6.27
N SER A 75 -11.56 -6.14 7.40
CA SER A 75 -10.89 -7.44 7.40
C SER A 75 -11.90 -8.47 6.90
N ASP A 76 -11.69 -8.99 5.69
CA ASP A 76 -12.58 -9.98 5.03
C ASP A 76 -12.62 -11.33 5.78
N SER A 77 -11.92 -11.44 6.91
CA SER A 77 -11.84 -12.60 7.81
C SER A 77 -12.88 -12.61 8.94
N GLU A 78 -13.58 -11.50 9.21
CA GLU A 78 -14.52 -11.37 10.34
C GLU A 78 -15.91 -12.01 10.05
N GLN A 79 -15.94 -13.14 9.33
CA GLN A 79 -17.13 -13.99 9.24
C GLN A 79 -17.15 -15.12 10.29
N SER A 80 -16.11 -15.22 11.14
CA SER A 80 -16.09 -16.18 12.24
C SER A 80 -15.64 -15.51 13.52
N ASP A 81 -16.60 -15.36 14.42
CA ASP A 81 -16.49 -15.04 15.85
C ASP A 81 -15.10 -15.30 16.50
N GLY A 82 -14.57 -14.28 17.17
CA GLY A 82 -13.60 -14.44 18.26
C GLY A 82 -12.13 -14.10 17.98
N GLY A 83 -11.73 -12.86 18.32
CA GLY A 83 -10.40 -12.56 18.88
C GLY A 83 -9.30 -12.15 17.90
N GLU A 84 -9.26 -10.88 17.49
CA GLU A 84 -8.14 -10.30 16.71
C GLU A 84 -7.36 -9.24 17.52
N GLU A 85 -6.53 -9.67 18.47
CA GLU A 85 -5.45 -8.84 19.04
C GLU A 85 -4.05 -9.25 18.55
N GLU A 86 -3.89 -10.33 17.78
CA GLU A 86 -2.57 -10.87 17.39
C GLU A 86 -2.09 -10.55 15.96
N GLN A 87 -2.89 -9.87 15.12
CA GLN A 87 -2.51 -9.68 13.70
C GLN A 87 -1.56 -8.49 13.45
N GLU A 88 -1.46 -7.53 14.38
CA GLU A 88 -0.59 -6.35 14.17
C GLU A 88 0.91 -6.62 14.38
N GLU A 89 1.28 -7.72 15.04
CA GLU A 89 2.70 -8.10 15.19
C GLU A 89 3.26 -8.84 13.96
N LYS A 90 2.42 -9.59 13.24
CA LYS A 90 2.86 -10.39 12.07
C LYS A 90 3.21 -9.54 10.84
N GLU A 91 2.64 -8.34 10.70
CA GLU A 91 3.01 -7.44 9.59
C GLU A 91 4.36 -6.75 9.80
N LYS A 92 4.69 -6.38 11.06
CA LYS A 92 5.99 -5.79 11.42
C LYS A 92 7.14 -6.80 11.31
N GLU A 93 6.89 -8.08 11.51
CA GLU A 93 7.90 -9.13 11.33
C GLU A 93 8.25 -9.38 9.86
N LYS A 94 7.24 -9.39 8.96
CA LYS A 94 7.46 -9.59 7.53
C LYS A 94 8.23 -8.44 6.87
N GLU A 95 8.11 -7.21 7.37
CA GLU A 95 8.89 -6.08 6.88
C GLU A 95 10.37 -6.15 7.31
N LYS A 96 10.64 -6.64 8.53
CA LYS A 96 12.02 -6.85 9.04
C LYS A 96 12.76 -7.97 8.31
N GLU A 97 12.06 -9.04 7.91
CA GLU A 97 12.68 -10.15 7.17
C GLU A 97 13.07 -9.74 5.73
N LYS A 98 12.27 -8.91 5.05
CA LYS A 98 12.59 -8.37 3.72
C LYS A 98 13.78 -7.41 3.72
N LYS A 99 13.97 -6.62 4.80
CA LYS A 99 15.14 -5.74 4.97
C LYS A 99 16.45 -6.49 5.25
N LYS A 100 16.40 -7.69 5.87
CA LYS A 100 17.60 -8.54 6.07
C LYS A 100 18.03 -9.24 4.77
N LYS A 101 17.11 -9.68 3.92
CA LYS A 101 17.46 -10.37 2.64
C LYS A 101 18.09 -9.45 1.58
N THR A 102 17.84 -8.14 1.61
CA THR A 102 18.44 -7.18 0.65
C THR A 102 19.84 -6.71 1.02
N LYS A 103 20.24 -6.73 2.30
CA LYS A 103 21.61 -6.38 2.71
C LYS A 103 22.63 -7.50 2.42
N GLY A 104 22.22 -8.78 2.46
CA GLY A 104 23.14 -9.91 2.23
C GLY A 104 23.58 -10.11 0.77
N LYS A 105 22.81 -9.61 -0.21
CA LYS A 105 23.17 -9.79 -1.64
C LYS A 105 24.18 -8.77 -2.17
N LYS A 106 24.28 -7.58 -1.58
CA LYS A 106 25.21 -6.53 -2.05
C LYS A 106 26.66 -6.78 -1.64
N GLY A 107 26.91 -7.34 -0.46
CA GLY A 107 28.28 -7.61 0.02
C GLY A 107 29.02 -8.68 -0.82
N VAL A 108 28.30 -9.70 -1.29
CA VAL A 108 28.93 -10.79 -2.06
C VAL A 108 29.32 -10.34 -3.47
N GLU A 109 28.62 -9.38 -4.07
CA GLU A 109 28.92 -8.89 -5.43
C GLU A 109 30.14 -7.94 -5.44
N GLU A 110 30.29 -7.11 -4.41
CA GLU A 110 31.43 -6.17 -4.26
C GLU A 110 32.75 -6.90 -3.98
N ASP A 111 32.71 -7.98 -3.19
CA ASP A 111 33.90 -8.81 -2.89
C ASP A 111 34.41 -9.57 -4.13
N TYR A 112 33.51 -10.05 -5.01
CA TYR A 112 33.91 -10.72 -6.26
C TYR A 112 34.50 -9.74 -7.30
N ILE A 113 34.04 -8.49 -7.32
CA ILE A 113 34.59 -7.44 -8.22
C ILE A 113 35.98 -7.01 -7.75
N THR A 114 36.19 -6.82 -6.45
CA THR A 114 37.48 -6.42 -5.88
C THR A 114 38.55 -7.52 -6.00
N ILE A 115 38.18 -8.79 -5.76
CA ILE A 115 39.08 -9.93 -5.95
C ILE A 115 39.50 -10.07 -7.43
N ASN A 116 38.57 -9.92 -8.38
CA ASN A 116 38.91 -9.97 -9.81
C ASN A 116 39.81 -8.81 -10.25
N TYR A 117 39.59 -7.60 -9.74
CA TYR A 117 40.46 -6.45 -10.03
C TYR A 117 41.89 -6.65 -9.48
N MET A 118 42.04 -7.26 -8.30
CA MET A 118 43.34 -7.59 -7.71
C MET A 118 44.09 -8.68 -8.49
N ILE A 119 43.40 -9.73 -8.92
CA ILE A 119 44.00 -10.82 -9.73
C ILE A 119 44.40 -10.33 -11.12
N CYS A 120 43.60 -9.44 -11.73
CA CYS A 120 43.90 -8.92 -13.06
C CYS A 120 45.07 -7.92 -13.06
N SER A 121 45.24 -7.14 -11.99
CA SER A 121 46.40 -6.23 -11.84
C SER A 121 47.71 -6.98 -11.56
N THR A 122 47.69 -8.11 -10.85
CA THR A 122 48.91 -8.89 -10.57
C THR A 122 49.40 -9.70 -11.77
N ILE A 123 48.48 -10.10 -12.66
CA ILE A 123 48.83 -10.78 -13.93
C ILE A 123 49.36 -9.80 -14.99
N MET A 124 49.01 -8.51 -14.89
CA MET A 124 49.43 -7.48 -15.86
C MET A 124 50.73 -6.74 -15.48
N TRP A 125 51.42 -7.19 -14.42
CA TRP A 125 52.68 -6.62 -13.92
C TRP A 125 53.79 -7.68 -13.75
N ILE A 126 53.69 -8.76 -14.52
CA ILE A 126 54.75 -9.74 -14.86
C ILE A 126 54.87 -9.73 -16.38
#